data_AF-A0A2V1NFE1-F1
#
_entry.id   AF-A0A2V1NFE1-F1
#
_cell.length_a   1.000
_cell.length_b   1.000
_cell.length_c   1.000
_cell.angle_alpha   90.00
_cell.angle_beta   90.00
_cell.angle_gamma   90.00
#
_symmetry.space_group_name_H-M   'P 1'
#
loop_
_entity.id
_entity.type
_entity.pdbx_description
1 polymer ?
#
loop_
_entity_poly.entity_id
_entity_poly.type
_entity_poly.pdbx_seq_one_letter_code
_entity_poly.pdbx_strand_id
1 'polypeptide(L)'
;MAGFGCLGVLAFLVVVGIIASSADDGDDKKKNSAAPSSSPSTPALTDEQRASIAAAAGLPPEPDIATRKAYLDALNAIDPRIAKKGKDDQTVDRGRNQCSSIKNTPSDRDKLIQQTLERFTITTRLPDIATPQTGTKVLDAVHTHLCPTF
;
A
#
# COMPACT_ATOMS: atom_id res chain seq x y z
N MET A 1 22.58 44.36 6.03
CA MET A 1 21.49 45.30 6.38
C MET A 1 20.67 45.53 5.12
N ALA A 2 19.34 45.36 5.23
CA ALA A 2 18.27 45.71 4.30
C ALA A 2 18.24 45.08 2.89
N GLY A 3 17.15 44.37 2.62
CA GLY A 3 16.75 43.89 1.30
C GLY A 3 15.46 43.06 1.32
N PHE A 4 14.41 43.57 1.97
CA PHE A 4 13.03 43.02 1.88
C PHE A 4 12.38 43.53 0.59
N GLY A 5 11.81 42.63 -0.22
CA GLY A 5 11.13 42.98 -1.47
C GLY A 5 9.84 42.18 -1.68
N CYS A 6 8.72 42.91 -1.58
CA CYS A 6 7.36 42.75 -2.14
C CYS A 6 6.63 41.40 -2.02
N LEU A 7 5.56 41.32 -1.22
CA LEU A 7 4.16 41.71 -1.54
C LEU A 7 3.58 41.03 -2.79
N GLY A 8 2.61 40.13 -2.56
CA GLY A 8 1.79 39.52 -3.59
C GLY A 8 0.66 38.68 -2.99
N VAL A 9 -0.24 39.34 -2.24
CA VAL A 9 -1.53 38.79 -1.82
C VAL A 9 -2.49 38.86 -3.00
N LEU A 10 -3.08 37.74 -3.41
CA LEU A 10 -4.35 37.73 -4.15
C LEU A 10 -5.15 36.48 -3.75
N ALA A 11 -6.15 36.72 -2.90
CA ALA A 11 -7.22 35.81 -2.56
C ALA A 11 -8.35 35.92 -3.59
N PHE A 12 -8.97 34.80 -3.97
CA PHE A 12 -10.35 34.78 -4.42
C PHE A 12 -11.08 33.58 -3.81
N LEU A 13 -11.99 33.93 -2.89
CA LEU A 13 -13.07 33.10 -2.35
C LEU A 13 -14.23 33.07 -3.36
N VAL A 14 -14.82 31.89 -3.60
CA VAL A 14 -16.24 31.78 -3.94
C VAL A 14 -16.85 30.68 -3.06
N VAL A 15 -17.75 31.12 -2.18
CA VAL A 15 -18.65 30.36 -1.30
C VAL A 15 -20.08 30.55 -1.84
N VAL A 16 -21.00 29.71 -1.34
CA VAL A 16 -22.47 29.64 -1.55
C VAL A 16 -22.82 28.54 -2.56
N GLY A 17 -23.39 27.39 -2.22
CA GLY A 17 -24.32 27.06 -1.14
C GLY A 17 -25.73 26.87 -1.75
N ILE A 18 -26.39 25.74 -1.48
CA ILE A 18 -27.81 25.66 -1.07
C ILE A 18 -28.16 24.20 -0.73
N ILE A 19 -28.87 24.16 0.38
CA ILE A 19 -29.44 23.12 1.21
C ILE A 19 -30.77 22.70 0.60
N ALA A 20 -31.12 21.42 0.58
CA ALA A 20 -32.52 21.00 0.59
C ALA A 20 -32.68 19.60 1.19
N SER A 21 -33.36 19.56 2.33
CA SER A 21 -33.91 18.40 3.02
C SER A 21 -35.07 17.78 2.23
N SER A 22 -35.23 16.46 2.36
CA SER A 22 -36.55 15.84 2.53
C SER A 22 -36.37 14.47 3.18
N ALA A 23 -36.81 14.38 4.43
CA ALA A 23 -37.27 13.14 5.02
C ALA A 23 -38.54 12.72 4.25
N ASP A 24 -38.60 11.45 3.85
CA ASP A 24 -39.84 10.82 3.40
C ASP A 24 -40.01 9.55 4.24
N ASP A 25 -40.89 9.64 5.22
CA ASP A 25 -41.42 8.52 6.00
C ASP A 25 -42.61 8.01 5.20
N GLY A 26 -42.43 6.86 4.54
CA GLY A 26 -43.42 6.25 3.65
C GLY A 26 -43.33 4.74 3.76
N ASP A 27 -44.17 4.18 4.63
CA ASP A 27 -44.46 2.74 4.73
C ASP A 27 -45.24 2.23 3.49
N ASP A 28 -45.24 0.90 3.32
CA ASP A 28 -46.01 0.07 2.37
C ASP A 28 -45.53 -0.21 0.92
N LYS A 29 -44.99 -1.45 0.79
CA LYS A 29 -45.20 -2.46 -0.27
C LYS A 29 -44.77 -2.18 -1.73
N LYS A 30 -43.69 -2.88 -2.15
CA LYS A 30 -43.77 -3.89 -3.23
C LYS A 30 -42.50 -4.73 -3.34
N LYS A 31 -42.66 -6.05 -3.24
CA LYS A 31 -41.70 -7.03 -3.78
C LYS A 31 -41.54 -6.75 -5.27
N ASN A 32 -40.34 -6.41 -5.73
CA ASN A 32 -39.96 -6.58 -7.12
C ASN A 32 -38.48 -6.95 -7.18
N SER A 33 -38.22 -8.23 -7.46
CA SER A 33 -36.90 -8.79 -7.73
C SER A 33 -36.19 -7.94 -8.78
N ALA A 34 -35.15 -7.22 -8.36
CA ALA A 34 -34.17 -6.66 -9.28
C ALA A 34 -33.36 -7.83 -9.84
N ALA A 35 -33.59 -8.16 -11.11
CA ALA A 35 -32.69 -9.00 -11.88
C ALA A 35 -31.30 -8.35 -11.89
N PRO A 36 -30.20 -9.12 -11.72
CA PRO A 36 -28.87 -8.54 -11.79
C PRO A 36 -28.61 -8.02 -13.21
N SER A 37 -28.37 -6.72 -13.33
CA SER A 37 -27.80 -6.12 -14.54
C SER A 37 -26.38 -6.65 -14.72
N SER A 38 -26.19 -7.49 -15.73
CA SER A 38 -24.87 -7.92 -16.20
C SER A 38 -24.08 -6.71 -16.68
N SER A 39 -23.17 -6.21 -15.84
CA SER A 39 -22.13 -5.28 -16.30
C SER A 39 -21.22 -6.01 -17.30
N PRO A 40 -20.71 -5.34 -18.36
CA PRO A 40 -19.76 -5.96 -19.28
C PRO A 40 -18.48 -6.31 -18.51
N SER A 41 -18.20 -7.60 -18.40
CA SER A 41 -16.96 -8.10 -17.80
C SER A 41 -15.79 -7.69 -18.68
N THR A 42 -14.99 -6.72 -18.24
CA THR A 42 -13.62 -6.54 -18.75
C THR A 42 -12.90 -7.89 -18.67
N PRO A 43 -12.20 -8.34 -19.72
CA PRO A 43 -11.46 -9.60 -19.67
C PRO A 43 -10.50 -9.57 -18.47
N ALA A 44 -10.64 -10.55 -17.57
CA ALA A 44 -9.67 -10.74 -16.51
C ALA A 44 -8.33 -11.12 -17.16
N LEU A 45 -7.25 -10.45 -16.75
CA LEU A 45 -5.90 -10.78 -17.21
C LEU A 45 -5.59 -12.26 -16.89
N THR A 46 -4.77 -12.91 -17.72
CA THR A 46 -4.19 -14.21 -17.39
C THR A 46 -3.06 -14.06 -16.36
N ASP A 47 -2.66 -15.15 -15.72
CA ASP A 47 -1.56 -15.13 -14.75
C ASP A 47 -0.22 -14.80 -15.43
N GLU A 48 -0.01 -15.26 -16.66
CA GLU A 48 1.16 -14.86 -17.46
C GLU A 48 1.17 -13.36 -17.77
N GLN A 49 0.02 -12.77 -18.10
CA GLN A 49 -0.08 -11.32 -18.31
C GLN A 49 0.23 -10.56 -17.03
N ARG A 50 -0.29 -11.00 -15.87
CA ARG A 50 0.03 -10.41 -14.56
C ARG A 50 1.52 -10.53 -14.22
N ALA A 51 2.12 -11.69 -14.44
CA ALA A 51 3.53 -11.94 -14.19
C ALA A 51 4.43 -11.07 -15.09
N SER A 52 4.06 -10.92 -16.37
CA SER A 52 4.80 -10.07 -17.32
C SER A 52 4.74 -8.59 -16.91
N ILE A 53 3.56 -8.09 -16.52
CA ILE A 53 3.40 -6.71 -16.03
C ILE A 53 4.19 -6.51 -14.72
N ALA A 54 4.15 -7.48 -13.80
CA ALA A 54 4.92 -7.42 -12.56
C ALA A 54 6.43 -7.38 -12.82
N ALA A 55 6.93 -8.22 -13.72
CA ALA A 55 8.33 -8.23 -14.12
C ALA A 55 8.76 -6.90 -14.77
N ALA A 56 7.92 -6.34 -15.64
CA ALA A 56 8.13 -5.02 -16.24
C ALA A 56 8.16 -3.89 -15.19
N ALA A 57 7.37 -4.00 -14.12
CA ALA A 57 7.39 -3.11 -12.97
C ALA A 57 8.58 -3.34 -12.00
N GLY A 58 9.46 -4.29 -12.32
CA GLY A 58 10.62 -4.64 -11.49
C GLY A 58 10.26 -5.43 -10.23
N LEU A 59 9.07 -6.04 -10.17
CA LEU A 59 8.68 -6.94 -9.09
C LEU A 59 9.26 -8.34 -9.33
N PRO A 60 9.75 -9.02 -8.27
CA PRO A 60 10.14 -10.42 -8.37
C PRO A 60 8.91 -11.29 -8.67
N PRO A 61 9.10 -12.53 -9.17
CA PRO A 61 8.01 -13.50 -9.27
C PRO A 61 7.36 -13.73 -7.90
N GLU A 62 6.16 -14.31 -7.89
CA GLU A 62 5.55 -14.69 -6.62
C GLU A 62 6.40 -15.76 -5.91
N PRO A 63 6.60 -15.62 -4.58
CA PRO A 63 7.33 -16.62 -3.81
C PRO A 63 6.52 -17.91 -3.71
N ASP A 64 7.21 -19.05 -3.70
CA ASP A 64 6.59 -20.33 -3.36
C ASP A 64 6.12 -20.34 -1.89
N ILE A 65 5.36 -21.36 -1.50
CA ILE A 65 4.75 -21.48 -0.17
C ILE A 65 5.80 -21.47 0.96
N ALA A 66 6.95 -22.11 0.78
CA ALA A 66 8.00 -22.16 1.80
C ALA A 66 8.65 -20.79 1.98
N THR A 67 8.97 -20.11 0.88
CA THR A 67 9.51 -18.74 0.90
C THR A 67 8.53 -17.77 1.54
N ARG A 68 7.24 -17.88 1.19
CA ARG A 68 6.16 -17.06 1.75
C ARG A 68 6.06 -17.23 3.26
N LYS A 69 6.10 -18.48 3.74
CA LYS A 69 6.10 -18.79 5.17
C LYS A 69 7.34 -18.25 5.88
N ALA A 70 8.53 -18.47 5.34
CA ALA A 70 9.77 -17.99 5.94
C ALA A 70 9.78 -16.46 6.09
N TYR A 71 9.31 -15.74 5.07
CA TYR A 71 9.15 -14.29 5.11
C TYR A 71 8.19 -13.84 6.22
N LEU A 72 7.01 -14.46 6.33
CA LEU A 72 6.03 -14.11 7.37
C LEU A 72 6.53 -14.45 8.78
N ASP A 73 7.23 -15.58 8.94
CA ASP A 73 7.85 -15.96 10.21
C ASP A 73 8.95 -14.96 10.61
N ALA A 74 9.77 -14.49 9.66
CA ALA A 74 10.77 -13.45 9.89
C ALA A 74 10.13 -12.13 10.35
N LEU A 75 9.04 -11.70 9.72
CA LEU A 75 8.30 -10.51 10.15
C LEU A 75 7.71 -10.67 11.56
N ASN A 76 7.13 -11.84 11.86
CA ASN A 76 6.58 -12.14 13.17
C ASN A 76 7.64 -12.15 14.28
N ALA A 77 8.87 -12.59 13.96
CA ALA A 77 10.00 -12.58 14.89
C ALA A 77 10.50 -11.15 15.18
N ILE A 78 10.30 -10.20 14.27
CA ILE A 78 10.60 -8.78 14.51
C ILE A 78 9.53 -8.19 15.41
N ASP A 79 8.27 -8.24 14.98
CA ASP A 79 7.10 -7.90 15.78
C ASP A 79 5.84 -8.49 15.10
N PRO A 80 5.04 -9.31 15.80
CA PRO A 80 3.86 -9.96 15.24
C PRO A 80 2.76 -8.99 14.78
N ARG A 81 2.84 -7.71 15.16
CA ARG A 81 1.92 -6.67 14.69
C ARG A 81 2.24 -6.26 13.26
N ILE A 82 3.47 -6.46 12.75
CA ILE A 82 3.89 -6.09 11.39
C ILE A 82 3.15 -6.94 10.35
N ALA A 83 3.18 -8.27 10.52
CA ALA A 83 2.40 -9.20 9.70
C ALA A 83 0.99 -9.35 10.27
N LYS A 84 0.00 -8.72 9.63
CA LYS A 84 -1.38 -8.79 10.11
C LYS A 84 -1.95 -10.19 9.87
N LYS A 85 -2.35 -10.88 10.94
CA LYS A 85 -3.01 -12.20 10.86
C LYS A 85 -4.18 -12.19 9.87
N GLY A 86 -4.21 -13.19 9.00
CA GLY A 86 -5.23 -13.33 7.95
C GLY A 86 -5.06 -12.35 6.78
N LYS A 87 -3.90 -11.69 6.67
CA LYS A 87 -3.53 -10.82 5.55
C LYS A 87 -2.13 -11.17 5.03
N ASP A 88 -1.87 -12.46 4.94
CA ASP A 88 -0.57 -13.01 4.58
C ASP A 88 -0.20 -12.62 3.14
N ASP A 89 -1.10 -12.82 2.17
CA ASP A 89 -0.89 -12.39 0.77
C ASP A 89 -0.67 -10.88 0.66
N GLN A 90 -1.46 -10.06 1.35
CA GLN A 90 -1.25 -8.61 1.35
C GLN A 90 0.12 -8.23 1.92
N THR A 91 0.58 -8.95 2.94
CA THR A 91 1.88 -8.69 3.56
C THR A 91 3.02 -9.08 2.61
N VAL A 92 2.88 -10.20 1.90
CA VAL A 92 3.81 -10.65 0.88
C VAL A 92 3.87 -9.67 -0.30
N ASP A 93 2.72 -9.20 -0.78
CA ASP A 93 2.65 -8.21 -1.86
C ASP A 93 3.27 -6.88 -1.46
N ARG A 94 3.12 -6.44 -0.20
CA ARG A 94 3.86 -5.28 0.32
C ARG A 94 5.37 -5.52 0.27
N GLY A 95 5.84 -6.69 0.70
CA GLY A 95 7.24 -7.06 0.59
C GLY A 95 7.76 -7.06 -0.84
N ARG A 96 7.04 -7.70 -1.78
CA ARG A 96 7.39 -7.73 -3.21
C ARG A 96 7.44 -6.32 -3.80
N ASN A 97 6.51 -5.45 -3.42
CA ASN A 97 6.53 -4.05 -3.86
C ASN A 97 7.73 -3.27 -3.30
N GLN A 98 8.24 -3.62 -2.12
CA GLN A 98 9.46 -3.04 -1.58
C GLN A 98 10.69 -3.45 -2.38
N CYS A 99 10.69 -4.64 -3.00
CA CYS A 99 11.77 -5.06 -3.90
C CYS A 99 11.94 -4.14 -5.12
N SER A 100 10.87 -3.53 -5.62
CA SER A 100 10.99 -2.52 -6.68
C SER A 100 11.76 -1.28 -6.20
N SER A 101 11.52 -0.83 -4.96
CA SER A 101 12.32 0.24 -4.35
C SER A 101 13.79 -0.15 -4.22
N ILE A 102 14.07 -1.37 -3.73
CA ILE A 102 15.45 -1.88 -3.59
C ILE A 102 16.17 -1.84 -4.94
N LYS A 103 15.53 -2.36 -6.00
CA LYS A 103 16.08 -2.38 -7.35
C LYS A 103 16.34 -0.97 -7.92
N ASN A 104 15.46 -0.01 -7.64
CA ASN A 104 15.55 1.35 -8.20
C ASN A 104 16.54 2.25 -7.43
N THR A 105 16.72 2.02 -6.13
CA THR A 105 17.62 2.83 -5.29
C THR A 105 18.48 1.95 -4.36
N PRO A 106 19.34 1.07 -4.89
CA PRO A 106 20.06 0.08 -4.09
C PRO A 106 21.11 0.71 -3.15
N SER A 107 21.62 1.90 -3.48
CA SER A 107 22.65 2.59 -2.71
C SER A 107 22.10 3.47 -1.57
N ASP A 108 20.80 3.74 -1.54
CA ASP A 108 20.19 4.68 -0.58
C ASP A 108 19.43 3.90 0.51
N ARG A 109 20.20 3.30 1.42
CA ARG A 109 19.66 2.41 2.45
C ARG A 109 18.74 3.15 3.43
N ASP A 110 19.05 4.39 3.78
CA ASP A 110 18.21 5.18 4.68
C ASP A 110 16.83 5.47 4.07
N LYS A 111 16.80 5.83 2.78
CA LYS A 111 15.53 5.98 2.06
C LYS A 111 14.73 4.69 2.01
N LEU A 112 15.38 3.55 1.74
CA LEU A 112 14.72 2.24 1.72
C LEU A 112 14.15 1.87 3.09
N ILE A 113 14.85 2.19 4.17
CA ILE A 113 14.37 1.99 5.55
C ILE A 113 13.12 2.83 5.80
N GLN A 114 13.13 4.13 5.45
CA GLN A 114 11.97 5.00 5.63
C GLN A 114 10.75 4.51 4.82
N GLN A 115 10.96 4.18 3.53
CA GLN A 115 9.91 3.61 2.69
C GLN A 115 9.35 2.30 3.24
N THR A 116 10.21 1.46 3.82
CA THR A 116 9.79 0.22 4.47
C THR A 116 8.90 0.52 5.67
N LEU A 117 9.29 1.45 6.54
CA LEU A 117 8.46 1.85 7.69
C LEU A 117 7.09 2.37 7.24
N GLU A 118 7.04 3.19 6.20
CA GLU A 118 5.79 3.73 5.64
C GLU A 118 4.92 2.65 4.99
N ARG A 119 5.50 1.79 4.15
CA ARG A 119 4.77 0.74 3.40
C ARG A 119 4.12 -0.29 4.31
N PHE A 120 4.79 -0.62 5.41
CA PHE A 120 4.26 -1.52 6.44
C PHE A 120 3.36 -0.79 7.45
N THR A 121 3.06 0.49 7.18
CA THR A 121 2.27 1.41 8.01
C THR A 121 2.76 1.50 9.45
N ILE A 122 4.05 1.27 9.66
CA ILE A 122 4.66 1.24 10.99
C ILE A 122 4.64 2.65 11.58
N THR A 123 4.96 3.67 10.78
CA THR A 123 4.98 5.08 11.24
C THR A 123 3.65 5.59 11.76
N THR A 124 2.52 5.12 11.22
CA THR A 124 1.18 5.60 11.58
C THR A 124 0.39 4.64 12.47
N ARG A 125 0.48 3.33 12.22
CA ARG A 125 -0.26 2.30 12.97
C ARG A 125 0.49 1.79 14.19
N LEU A 126 1.82 1.76 14.14
CA LEU A 126 2.68 1.17 15.15
C LEU A 126 3.83 2.13 15.53
N PRO A 127 3.53 3.38 15.95
CA PRO A 127 4.54 4.41 16.16
C PRO A 127 5.58 4.04 17.22
N ASP A 128 5.23 3.15 18.16
CA ASP A 128 6.12 2.65 19.21
C ASP A 128 7.28 1.80 18.67
N ILE A 129 7.11 1.16 17.51
CA ILE A 129 8.16 0.37 16.85
C ILE A 129 8.62 1.02 15.54
N ALA A 130 8.20 2.25 15.24
CA ALA A 130 8.60 3.01 14.06
C ALA A 130 10.04 3.55 14.18
N THR A 131 10.98 2.64 14.36
CA THR A 131 12.40 2.96 14.56
C THR A 131 13.22 2.58 13.33
N PRO A 132 14.38 3.23 13.10
CA PRO A 132 15.31 2.82 12.05
C PRO A 132 15.73 1.35 12.18
N GLN A 133 15.84 0.83 13.41
CA GLN A 133 16.20 -0.56 13.65
C GLN A 133 15.10 -1.52 13.17
N THR A 134 13.83 -1.23 13.45
CA THR A 134 12.71 -2.03 12.92
C THR A 134 12.68 -1.99 11.40
N GLY A 135 12.79 -0.79 10.82
CA GLY A 135 12.79 -0.63 9.36
C GLY A 135 13.94 -1.37 8.69
N THR A 136 15.12 -1.36 9.31
CA THR A 136 16.30 -2.14 8.87
C THR A 136 15.99 -3.64 8.87
N LYS A 137 15.48 -4.19 9.98
CA LYS A 137 15.17 -5.62 10.07
C LYS A 137 14.11 -6.06 9.07
N VAL A 138 13.07 -5.24 8.85
CA VAL A 138 12.01 -5.54 7.88
C VAL A 138 12.56 -5.47 6.45
N LEU A 139 13.38 -4.45 6.14
CA LEU A 139 14.02 -4.32 4.82
C LEU A 139 14.92 -5.53 4.53
N ASP A 140 15.70 -5.96 5.51
CA ASP A 140 16.59 -7.12 5.36
C ASP A 140 15.80 -8.42 5.20
N ALA A 141 14.69 -8.59 5.92
CA ALA A 141 13.79 -9.74 5.73
C ALA A 141 13.15 -9.75 4.33
N VAL A 142 12.76 -8.59 3.81
CA VAL A 142 12.26 -8.45 2.43
C VAL A 142 13.34 -8.86 1.43
N HIS A 143 14.54 -8.28 1.53
CA HIS A 143 15.62 -8.54 0.59
C HIS A 143 16.02 -10.02 0.61
N THR A 144 16.22 -10.57 1.80
CA THR A 144 16.65 -11.97 1.99
C THR A 144 15.67 -12.97 1.41
N HIS A 145 14.36 -12.79 1.65
CA HIS A 145 13.37 -13.80 1.29
C HIS A 145 12.70 -13.57 -0.06
N LEU A 146 12.49 -12.32 -0.49
CA LEU A 146 11.66 -12.01 -1.66
C LEU A 146 12.46 -11.53 -2.87
N CYS A 147 13.64 -10.94 -2.67
CA CYS A 147 14.45 -10.41 -3.77
C CYS A 147 15.95 -10.42 -3.47
N PRO A 148 16.55 -11.60 -3.21
CA PRO A 148 17.96 -11.71 -2.84
C PRO A 148 18.94 -11.33 -3.97
N THR A 149 18.44 -11.17 -5.19
CA THR A 149 19.23 -10.87 -6.40
C THR A 149 19.16 -9.40 -6.83
N PHE A 150 18.40 -8.56 -6.12
CA PHE A 150 18.26 -7.13 -6.42
C PHE A 150 19.21 -6.26 -5.59
#